data_AF-A0A1X7TS12-F1
#
_entry.id   AF-A0A1X7TS12-F1
#
_cell.length_a   1.000
_cell.length_b   1.000
_cell.length_c   1.000
_cell.angle_alpha   90.00
_cell.angle_beta   90.00
_cell.angle_gamma   90.00
#
_symmetry.space_group_name_H-M   'P 1'
#
loop_
_entity.id
_entity.type
_entity.pdbx_description
1 polymer ?
#
loop_
_entity_poly.entity_id
_entity_poly.type
_entity_poly.pdbx_seq_one_letter_code
_entity_poly.pdbx_strand_id
1 'polypeptide(L)'
;TELKNRILAQIPELKAYREGRDVLLAFENDMGPALRKMCDDNYDSDAICLARAASIVRKDMLDRNMKFIGSFDKDCQTNAVPQSLLALVDMILHGPNINSKYKTQATLSIAQLLQFNSSKRRREGSTGIYHNKSRETPLPIYLGVTVHAKTRKRDLIDSLFHLGLSISYDRVMEISTLMNNRICQKYHAEQLVCPPNLRPGLFITAAIDNIDHNPSSTTAADSFHGTGISLFQYPTPDNEGRCESHIETSDEELLPCNTLFELPDSYTNVQPLVLPKKDVKLPEADFPLNNNFHIFDQASQNETEWLNNVEEKYMQDVTYDSNISWAAYHASQLEVHSCLPTITAMLPLFQDDSKSVAMIRHSMDVIKQAVDKLHPSQVPVITLDQPLYQGWGEVL
;
A
#
# COMPACT_ATOMS: atom_id res chain seq x y z
N THR A 1 10.56 -22.40 -75.31
CA THR A 1 9.56 -23.15 -76.09
C THR A 1 9.20 -22.34 -77.33
N GLU A 2 8.73 -22.97 -78.41
CA GLU A 2 8.31 -22.24 -79.62
C GLU A 2 7.24 -21.19 -79.34
N LEU A 3 6.33 -21.47 -78.40
CA LEU A 3 5.30 -20.54 -77.96
C LEU A 3 5.88 -19.22 -77.41
N LYS A 4 6.96 -19.29 -76.61
CA LYS A 4 7.69 -18.09 -76.12
C LYS A 4 8.16 -17.22 -77.28
N ASN A 5 8.79 -17.84 -78.28
CA ASN A 5 9.39 -17.10 -79.40
C ASN A 5 8.30 -16.46 -80.28
N ARG A 6 7.14 -17.11 -80.44
CA ARG A 6 5.98 -16.54 -81.15
C ARG A 6 5.39 -15.33 -80.44
N ILE A 7 5.29 -15.38 -79.10
CA ILE A 7 4.75 -14.26 -78.31
C ILE A 7 5.70 -13.06 -78.34
N LEU A 8 7.02 -13.28 -78.16
CA LEU A 8 8.02 -12.22 -78.24
C LEU A 8 8.11 -11.58 -79.64
N ALA A 9 7.81 -12.33 -80.70
CA ALA A 9 7.80 -11.81 -82.06
C ALA A 9 6.58 -10.92 -82.36
N GLN A 10 5.46 -11.11 -81.67
CA GLN A 10 4.25 -10.30 -81.88
C GLN A 10 4.17 -9.07 -80.97
N ILE A 11 4.89 -9.06 -79.85
CA ILE A 11 4.86 -7.98 -78.86
C ILE A 11 6.30 -7.52 -78.57
N PRO A 12 6.82 -6.52 -79.30
CA PRO A 12 8.22 -6.10 -79.19
C PRO A 12 8.62 -5.56 -77.81
N GLU A 13 7.65 -5.04 -77.05
CA GLU A 13 7.85 -4.45 -75.72
C GLU A 13 7.96 -5.49 -74.59
N LEU A 14 7.73 -6.77 -74.90
CA LEU A 14 7.72 -7.86 -73.94
C LEU A 14 9.12 -8.51 -73.88
N LYS A 15 9.70 -8.60 -72.68
CA LYS A 15 10.97 -9.29 -72.42
C LYS A 15 10.74 -10.57 -71.65
N ALA A 16 11.57 -11.58 -71.93
CA ALA A 16 11.51 -12.88 -71.28
C ALA A 16 12.64 -13.07 -70.27
N TYR A 17 12.27 -13.42 -69.05
CA TYR A 17 13.16 -13.70 -67.93
C TYR A 17 13.05 -15.17 -67.56
N ARG A 18 14.19 -15.83 -67.33
CA ARG A 18 14.23 -17.24 -66.94
C ARG A 18 14.34 -17.33 -65.42
N GLU A 19 13.41 -18.04 -64.79
CA GLU A 19 13.44 -18.34 -63.36
C GLU A 19 13.32 -19.85 -63.17
N GLY A 20 14.46 -20.50 -62.96
CA GLY A 20 14.52 -21.97 -62.87
C GLY A 20 14.01 -22.66 -64.15
N ARG A 21 12.91 -23.42 -64.02
CA ARG A 21 12.26 -24.13 -65.14
C ARG A 21 11.24 -23.26 -65.88
N ASP A 22 10.87 -22.12 -65.31
CA ASP A 22 9.83 -21.24 -65.84
C ASP A 22 10.41 -20.06 -66.62
N VAL A 23 9.59 -19.51 -67.52
CA VAL A 23 9.92 -18.31 -68.30
C VAL A 23 8.82 -17.28 -68.07
N LEU A 24 9.17 -16.21 -67.36
CA LEU A 24 8.31 -15.07 -67.11
C LEU A 24 8.42 -14.08 -68.27
N LEU A 25 7.29 -13.49 -68.65
CA LEU A 25 7.22 -12.45 -69.68
C LEU A 25 6.75 -11.16 -69.02
N ALA A 26 7.52 -10.09 -69.13
CA ALA A 26 7.19 -8.79 -68.53
C ALA A 26 7.47 -7.66 -69.52
N PHE A 27 6.63 -6.62 -69.48
CA PHE A 27 6.88 -5.40 -70.26
C PHE A 27 7.97 -4.57 -69.59
N GLU A 28 8.86 -4.00 -70.39
CA GLU A 28 9.96 -3.16 -69.89
C GLU A 28 9.45 -1.92 -69.14
N ASN A 29 8.32 -1.38 -69.58
CA ASN A 29 7.66 -0.22 -68.96
C ASN A 29 7.00 -0.54 -67.60
N ASP A 30 6.70 -1.82 -67.34
CA ASP A 30 6.05 -2.26 -66.10
C ASP A 30 7.06 -2.67 -65.01
N MET A 31 8.35 -2.85 -65.37
CA MET A 31 9.41 -3.16 -64.40
C MET A 31 9.68 -1.99 -63.44
N GLY A 32 9.63 -0.74 -63.91
CA GLY A 32 9.82 0.45 -63.07
C GLY A 32 8.76 0.57 -61.96
N PRO A 33 7.46 0.54 -62.30
CA PRO A 33 6.37 0.48 -61.33
C PRO A 33 6.43 -0.75 -60.42
N ALA A 34 6.81 -1.93 -60.91
CA ALA A 34 6.96 -3.13 -60.10
C ALA A 34 8.13 -3.03 -59.09
N LEU A 35 9.28 -2.49 -59.51
CA LEU A 35 10.42 -2.21 -58.62
C LEU A 35 10.09 -1.12 -57.61
N ARG A 36 9.36 -0.07 -58.03
CA ARG A 36 8.87 0.97 -57.12
C ARG A 36 7.93 0.38 -56.08
N LYS A 37 6.99 -0.47 -56.49
CA LYS A 37 6.07 -1.17 -55.59
C LYS A 37 6.78 -2.13 -54.63
N MET A 38 7.84 -2.83 -55.08
CA MET A 38 8.69 -3.64 -54.22
C MET A 38 9.54 -2.80 -53.24
N CYS A 39 9.99 -1.60 -53.64
CA CYS A 39 10.62 -0.64 -52.72
C CYS A 39 9.62 -0.03 -51.74
N ASP A 40 8.35 0.13 -52.14
CA ASP A 40 7.25 0.53 -51.25
C ASP A 40 6.89 -0.60 -50.27
N ASP A 41 7.13 -1.87 -50.63
CA ASP A 41 6.99 -3.07 -49.80
C ASP A 41 8.22 -3.31 -48.88
N ASN A 42 8.72 -2.26 -48.22
CA ASN A 42 9.92 -2.25 -47.36
C ASN A 42 9.78 -3.04 -46.04
N TYR A 43 8.79 -3.92 -45.95
CA TYR A 43 8.41 -4.70 -44.76
C TYR A 43 9.57 -5.51 -44.20
N ASP A 44 10.45 -6.04 -45.05
CA ASP A 44 11.60 -6.85 -44.61
C ASP A 44 12.67 -6.00 -43.91
N SER A 45 12.96 -4.79 -44.40
CA SER A 45 13.91 -3.87 -43.77
C SER A 45 13.39 -3.39 -42.41
N ASP A 46 12.13 -2.98 -42.35
CA ASP A 46 11.49 -2.51 -41.12
C ASP A 46 11.34 -3.65 -40.11
N ALA A 47 11.00 -4.87 -40.54
CA ALA A 47 10.96 -6.05 -39.68
C ALA A 47 12.34 -6.39 -39.10
N ILE A 48 13.41 -6.28 -39.88
CA ILE A 48 14.79 -6.47 -39.38
C ILE A 48 15.13 -5.39 -38.34
N CYS A 49 14.77 -4.13 -38.59
CA CYS A 49 14.97 -3.03 -37.63
C CYS A 49 14.20 -3.26 -36.32
N LEU A 50 12.93 -3.65 -36.39
CA LEU A 50 12.11 -3.97 -35.22
C LEU A 50 12.66 -5.17 -34.45
N ALA A 51 13.08 -6.22 -35.14
CA ALA A 51 13.69 -7.39 -34.51
C ALA A 51 14.99 -7.03 -33.77
N ARG A 52 15.82 -6.17 -34.36
CA ARG A 52 17.05 -5.66 -33.71
C ARG A 52 16.72 -4.81 -32.49
N ALA A 53 15.80 -3.86 -32.61
CA ALA A 53 15.38 -3.02 -31.49
C ALA A 53 14.80 -3.86 -30.33
N ALA A 54 13.92 -4.81 -30.64
CA ALA A 54 13.37 -5.75 -29.68
C ALA A 54 14.46 -6.60 -29.03
N SER A 55 15.45 -7.09 -29.79
CA SER A 55 16.57 -7.87 -29.24
C SER A 55 17.42 -7.06 -28.27
N ILE A 56 17.70 -5.79 -28.57
CA ILE A 56 18.48 -4.90 -27.69
C ILE A 56 17.72 -4.67 -26.38
N VAL A 57 16.49 -4.19 -26.47
CA VAL A 57 15.67 -3.88 -25.28
C VAL A 57 15.40 -5.13 -24.46
N ARG A 58 15.09 -6.25 -25.11
CA ARG A 58 14.84 -7.52 -24.43
C ARG A 58 16.07 -8.02 -23.70
N LYS A 59 17.27 -7.89 -24.25
CA LYS A 59 18.50 -8.26 -23.54
C LYS A 59 18.61 -7.50 -22.21
N ASP A 60 18.48 -6.18 -22.26
CA ASP A 60 18.56 -5.32 -21.07
C ASP A 60 17.47 -5.64 -20.04
N MET A 61 16.26 -5.95 -20.50
CA MET A 61 15.15 -6.38 -19.64
C MET A 61 15.44 -7.70 -18.95
N LEU A 62 15.98 -8.69 -19.68
CA LEU A 62 16.15 -10.05 -19.17
C LEU A 62 17.33 -10.18 -18.20
N ASP A 63 18.35 -9.32 -18.35
CA ASP A 63 19.54 -9.24 -17.47
C ASP A 63 19.21 -8.61 -16.11
N ARG A 64 18.09 -7.90 -16.00
CA ARG A 64 17.66 -7.22 -14.79
C ARG A 64 16.82 -8.13 -13.90
N ASN A 65 17.19 -8.18 -12.62
CA ASN A 65 16.41 -8.84 -11.57
C ASN A 65 16.01 -7.83 -10.50
N MET A 66 14.82 -8.04 -9.94
CA MET A 66 14.25 -7.28 -8.85
C MET A 66 13.73 -8.24 -7.79
N LYS A 67 13.83 -7.83 -6.53
CA LYS A 67 13.23 -8.53 -5.40
C LYS A 67 12.47 -7.48 -4.62
N PHE A 68 11.19 -7.74 -4.34
CA PHE A 68 10.44 -6.90 -3.44
C PHE A 68 10.89 -7.17 -2.01
N ILE A 69 11.46 -6.14 -1.40
CA ILE A 69 12.01 -6.18 -0.05
C ILE A 69 11.03 -5.65 0.99
N GLY A 70 9.82 -5.30 0.58
CA GLY A 70 8.74 -4.93 1.50
C GLY A 70 8.39 -3.45 1.55
N SER A 71 9.20 -2.60 0.93
CA SER A 71 8.93 -1.17 0.77
C SER A 71 9.13 -0.76 -0.69
N PHE A 72 8.60 0.42 -1.02
CA PHE A 72 8.82 1.06 -2.31
C PHE A 72 9.63 2.33 -2.08
N ASP A 73 10.86 2.36 -2.60
CA ASP A 73 11.69 3.56 -2.58
C ASP A 73 11.10 4.66 -3.46
N LYS A 74 11.49 5.92 -3.21
CA LYS A 74 11.02 7.09 -3.98
C LYS A 74 11.21 6.91 -5.49
N ASP A 75 12.33 6.33 -5.90
CA ASP A 75 12.69 6.09 -7.30
C ASP A 75 12.41 4.65 -7.76
N CYS A 76 11.60 3.87 -7.03
CA CYS A 76 11.38 2.45 -7.36
C CYS A 76 10.84 2.25 -8.77
N GLN A 77 9.95 3.13 -9.26
CA GLN A 77 9.33 3.01 -10.59
C GLN A 77 10.35 3.21 -11.72
N THR A 78 11.22 4.22 -11.59
CA THR A 78 12.26 4.51 -12.59
C THR A 78 13.36 3.45 -12.54
N ASN A 79 13.73 3.03 -11.33
CA ASN A 79 14.72 1.99 -11.08
C ASN A 79 14.18 0.59 -11.29
N ALA A 80 12.96 0.39 -11.78
CA ALA A 80 12.42 -0.95 -12.05
C ALA A 80 12.71 -1.46 -13.46
N VAL A 81 12.99 -0.55 -14.38
CA VAL A 81 13.03 -0.84 -15.82
C VAL A 81 14.33 -0.30 -16.45
N PRO A 82 14.86 -0.95 -17.50
CA PRO A 82 16.05 -0.45 -18.17
C PRO A 82 15.76 0.84 -18.95
N GLN A 83 16.76 1.71 -19.05
CA GLN A 83 16.63 3.00 -19.76
C GLN A 83 16.32 2.83 -21.24
N SER A 84 16.78 1.73 -21.87
CA SER A 84 16.48 1.39 -23.26
C SER A 84 14.99 1.10 -23.48
N LEU A 85 14.33 0.41 -22.53
CA LEU A 85 12.89 0.18 -22.57
C LEU A 85 12.12 1.49 -22.38
N LEU A 86 12.55 2.33 -21.43
CA LEU A 86 11.93 3.64 -21.22
C LEU A 86 12.01 4.52 -22.47
N ALA A 87 13.18 4.60 -23.09
CA ALA A 87 13.37 5.35 -24.33
C ALA A 87 12.47 4.82 -25.46
N LEU A 88 12.39 3.49 -25.61
CA LEU A 88 11.53 2.89 -26.63
C LEU A 88 10.04 3.20 -26.40
N VAL A 89 9.54 3.01 -25.17
CA VAL A 89 8.13 3.31 -24.84
C VAL A 89 7.84 4.79 -25.01
N ASP A 90 8.77 5.67 -24.62
CA ASP A 90 8.60 7.10 -24.80
C ASP A 90 8.51 7.50 -26.29
N MET A 91 9.38 6.92 -27.13
CA MET A 91 9.33 7.11 -28.58
C MET A 91 8.02 6.58 -29.20
N ILE A 92 7.45 5.51 -28.64
CA ILE A 92 6.16 4.97 -29.09
C ILE A 92 5.00 5.91 -28.71
N LEU A 93 5.01 6.47 -27.49
CA LEU A 93 3.91 7.30 -26.99
C LEU A 93 3.95 8.73 -27.52
N HIS A 94 5.13 9.31 -27.70
CA HIS A 94 5.31 10.73 -28.00
C HIS A 94 6.03 11.00 -29.33
N GLY A 95 6.42 9.94 -30.05
CA GLY A 95 7.17 10.01 -31.29
C GLY A 95 8.69 9.97 -31.10
N PRO A 96 9.46 9.70 -32.17
CA PRO A 96 10.91 9.53 -32.10
C PRO A 96 11.63 10.85 -31.84
N ASN A 97 11.78 11.23 -30.57
CA ASN A 97 12.50 12.42 -30.15
C ASN A 97 13.64 12.06 -29.17
N ILE A 98 14.88 12.21 -29.65
CA ILE A 98 16.11 11.89 -28.90
C ILE A 98 16.30 12.81 -27.67
N ASN A 99 15.62 13.97 -27.64
CA ASN A 99 15.76 14.98 -26.58
C ASN A 99 14.65 14.94 -25.52
N SER A 100 13.70 14.02 -25.63
CA SER A 100 12.64 13.85 -24.63
C SER A 100 13.21 13.35 -23.31
N LYS A 101 13.32 14.25 -22.32
CA LYS A 101 13.71 13.92 -20.94
C LYS A 101 12.50 13.75 -20.02
N TYR A 102 11.27 13.90 -20.53
CA TYR A 102 10.06 13.89 -19.72
C TYR A 102 9.54 12.46 -19.56
N LYS A 103 9.81 11.85 -18.40
CA LYS A 103 9.21 10.57 -18.02
C LYS A 103 7.76 10.82 -17.61
N THR A 104 6.81 10.51 -18.47
CA THR A 104 5.39 10.54 -18.07
C THR A 104 5.07 9.30 -17.23
N GLN A 105 4.04 9.39 -16.37
CA GLN A 105 3.57 8.25 -15.59
C GLN A 105 3.10 7.10 -16.49
N ALA A 106 2.56 7.41 -17.68
CA ALA A 106 2.16 6.41 -18.67
C ALA A 106 3.37 5.63 -19.20
N THR A 107 4.46 6.31 -19.58
CA THR A 107 5.71 5.68 -20.02
C THR A 107 6.26 4.72 -18.96
N LEU A 108 6.31 5.16 -17.70
CA LEU A 108 6.78 4.33 -16.57
C LEU A 108 5.89 3.11 -16.35
N SER A 109 4.57 3.29 -16.42
CA SER A 109 3.61 2.21 -16.16
C SER A 109 3.67 1.14 -17.23
N ILE A 110 3.68 1.53 -18.52
CA ILE A 110 3.75 0.59 -19.65
C ILE A 110 5.09 -0.14 -19.65
N ALA A 111 6.20 0.55 -19.41
CA ALA A 111 7.52 -0.08 -19.31
C ALA A 111 7.56 -1.13 -18.18
N GLN A 112 7.00 -0.81 -17.00
CA GLN A 112 6.95 -1.76 -15.89
C GLN A 112 6.11 -3.00 -16.22
N LEU A 113 4.99 -2.84 -16.93
CA LEU A 113 4.16 -3.95 -17.39
C LEU A 113 4.85 -4.80 -18.45
N LEU A 114 5.60 -4.18 -19.37
CA LEU A 114 6.41 -4.91 -20.36
C LEU A 114 7.51 -5.74 -19.67
N GLN A 115 8.19 -5.18 -18.68
CA GLN A 115 9.18 -5.88 -17.86
C GLN A 115 8.55 -7.07 -17.11
N PHE A 116 7.43 -6.83 -16.43
CA PHE A 116 6.69 -7.81 -15.64
C PHE A 116 6.21 -9.01 -16.48
N ASN A 117 5.63 -8.74 -17.65
CA ASN A 117 5.09 -9.78 -18.53
C ASN A 117 6.16 -10.46 -19.41
N SER A 118 7.43 -10.09 -19.28
CA SER A 118 8.51 -10.67 -20.09
C SER A 118 8.92 -12.07 -19.58
N SER A 119 8.88 -13.07 -20.45
CA SER A 119 9.36 -14.44 -20.16
C SER A 119 10.70 -14.71 -20.85
N LYS A 120 11.60 -15.50 -20.24
CA LYS A 120 12.88 -15.91 -20.88
C LYS A 120 12.64 -16.84 -22.08
N ARG A 121 11.73 -17.80 -21.93
CA ARG A 121 11.30 -18.74 -22.97
C ARG A 121 9.80 -18.96 -22.82
N ARG A 122 9.06 -18.90 -23.93
CA ARG A 122 7.65 -19.31 -23.99
C ARG A 122 7.60 -20.70 -24.61
N ARG A 123 6.88 -21.64 -24.01
CA ARG A 123 6.66 -22.96 -24.62
C ARG A 123 5.64 -22.80 -25.74
N GLU A 124 5.89 -23.41 -26.89
CA GLU A 124 4.91 -23.44 -27.98
C GLU A 124 3.61 -24.08 -27.47
N GLY A 125 2.48 -23.44 -27.73
CA GLY A 125 1.15 -23.88 -27.25
C GLY A 125 0.78 -23.46 -25.83
N SER A 126 1.65 -22.79 -25.05
CA SER A 126 1.28 -22.33 -23.70
C SER A 126 0.53 -20.99 -23.74
N THR A 127 -0.76 -21.02 -23.37
CA THR A 127 -1.61 -19.85 -23.13
C THR A 127 -1.45 -19.28 -21.71
N GLY A 128 -0.86 -20.06 -20.79
CA GLY A 128 -0.64 -19.65 -19.41
C GLY A 128 0.32 -18.47 -19.28
N ILE A 129 -0.07 -17.51 -18.44
CA ILE A 129 0.76 -16.37 -18.05
C ILE A 129 1.79 -16.87 -17.04
N TYR A 130 3.06 -16.83 -17.42
CA TYR A 130 4.17 -17.18 -16.53
C TYR A 130 4.90 -15.91 -16.12
N HIS A 131 4.65 -15.46 -14.89
CA HIS A 131 5.41 -14.37 -14.29
C HIS A 131 6.54 -14.92 -13.42
N ASN A 132 7.69 -14.26 -13.49
CA ASN A 132 8.83 -14.59 -12.66
C ASN A 132 8.91 -13.60 -11.49
N LYS A 133 9.00 -14.11 -10.25
CA LYS A 133 9.18 -13.29 -9.05
C LYS A 133 10.34 -12.30 -9.17
N SER A 134 11.43 -12.69 -9.85
CA SER A 134 12.59 -11.82 -10.06
C SER A 134 12.34 -10.64 -11.00
N ARG A 135 11.12 -10.49 -11.53
CA ARG A 135 10.71 -9.43 -12.47
C ARG A 135 9.42 -8.75 -12.07
N GLU A 136 8.93 -9.01 -10.85
CA GLU A 136 7.82 -8.28 -10.28
C GLU A 136 8.25 -6.81 -10.13
N THR A 137 7.73 -5.95 -11.00
CA THR A 137 7.97 -4.51 -10.93
C THR A 137 7.06 -3.88 -9.87
N PRO A 138 7.39 -2.69 -9.35
CA PRO A 138 6.61 -2.03 -8.30
C PRO A 138 5.13 -1.87 -8.62
N LEU A 139 4.79 -1.50 -9.86
CA LEU A 139 3.40 -1.24 -10.26
C LEU A 139 2.46 -2.47 -10.08
N PRO A 140 2.73 -3.66 -10.66
CA PRO A 140 1.91 -4.85 -10.45
C PRO A 140 1.76 -5.26 -8.98
N ILE A 141 2.84 -5.15 -8.19
CA ILE A 141 2.82 -5.48 -6.75
C ILE A 141 1.93 -4.48 -6.02
N TYR A 142 2.18 -3.18 -6.21
CA TYR A 142 1.42 -2.09 -5.59
C TYR A 142 -0.07 -2.21 -5.90
N LEU A 143 -0.41 -2.49 -7.17
CA LEU A 143 -1.79 -2.66 -7.60
C LEU A 143 -2.45 -3.84 -6.87
N GLY A 144 -1.78 -4.99 -6.80
CA GLY A 144 -2.32 -6.19 -6.14
C GLY A 144 -2.55 -5.98 -4.65
N VAL A 145 -1.55 -5.44 -3.96
CA VAL A 145 -1.62 -5.15 -2.51
C VAL A 145 -2.68 -4.09 -2.21
N THR A 146 -2.75 -3.02 -3.01
CA THR A 146 -3.70 -1.92 -2.79
C THR A 146 -5.13 -2.33 -3.09
N VAL A 147 -5.37 -3.07 -4.17
CA VAL A 147 -6.70 -3.61 -4.49
C VAL A 147 -7.14 -4.58 -3.40
N HIS A 148 -6.25 -5.44 -2.91
CA HIS A 148 -6.53 -6.32 -1.78
C HIS A 148 -6.90 -5.53 -0.53
N ALA A 149 -6.11 -4.53 -0.16
CA ALA A 149 -6.37 -3.71 1.02
C ALA A 149 -7.73 -3.02 0.97
N LYS A 150 -8.13 -2.53 -0.21
CA LYS A 150 -9.40 -1.79 -0.40
C LYS A 150 -10.63 -2.66 -0.56
N THR A 151 -10.49 -3.86 -1.13
CA THR A 151 -11.65 -4.65 -1.56
C THR A 151 -11.77 -6.01 -0.89
N ARG A 152 -10.65 -6.61 -0.46
CA ARG A 152 -10.56 -8.01 0.00
C ARG A 152 -11.14 -9.05 -0.98
N LYS A 153 -11.34 -8.69 -2.25
CA LYS A 153 -11.94 -9.57 -3.28
C LYS A 153 -10.88 -10.30 -4.08
N ARG A 154 -10.78 -11.61 -3.90
CA ARG A 154 -9.88 -12.50 -4.66
C ARG A 154 -10.11 -12.41 -6.17
N ASP A 155 -11.35 -12.59 -6.62
CA ASP A 155 -11.69 -12.65 -8.05
C ASP A 155 -11.26 -11.39 -8.83
N LEU A 156 -11.31 -10.23 -8.17
CA LEU A 156 -10.87 -8.97 -8.78
C LEU A 156 -9.35 -8.96 -9.01
N ILE A 157 -8.58 -9.43 -8.03
CA ILE A 157 -7.12 -9.50 -8.12
C ILE A 157 -6.71 -10.54 -9.17
N ASP A 158 -7.35 -11.71 -9.14
CA ASP A 158 -7.07 -12.77 -10.12
C ASP A 158 -7.45 -12.33 -11.55
N SER A 159 -8.53 -11.56 -11.72
CA SER A 159 -8.87 -10.94 -13.01
C SER A 159 -7.78 -9.98 -13.50
N LEU A 160 -7.26 -9.10 -12.63
CA LEU A 160 -6.18 -8.18 -12.97
C LEU A 160 -4.87 -8.91 -13.27
N PHE A 161 -4.58 -9.99 -12.54
CA PHE A 161 -3.44 -10.87 -12.79
C PHE A 161 -3.55 -11.54 -14.16
N HIS A 162 -4.72 -12.07 -14.52
CA HIS A 162 -4.96 -12.68 -15.83
C HIS A 162 -4.90 -11.69 -17.00
N LEU A 163 -5.07 -10.38 -16.75
CA LEU A 163 -4.82 -9.32 -17.73
C LEU A 163 -3.35 -8.89 -17.78
N GLY A 164 -2.47 -9.48 -16.95
CA GLY A 164 -1.06 -9.11 -16.86
C GLY A 164 -0.80 -7.76 -16.19
N LEU A 165 -1.78 -7.26 -15.41
CA LEU A 165 -1.72 -5.93 -14.77
C LEU A 165 -1.25 -5.97 -13.32
N SER A 166 -1.44 -7.11 -12.64
CA SER A 166 -1.12 -7.28 -11.22
C SER A 166 -0.45 -8.62 -10.95
N ILE A 167 0.06 -8.79 -9.73
CA ILE A 167 0.46 -10.09 -9.18
C ILE A 167 -0.77 -10.91 -8.79
N SER A 168 -0.62 -12.23 -8.63
CA SER A 168 -1.73 -13.12 -8.25
C SER A 168 -2.19 -12.87 -6.81
N TYR A 169 -3.42 -13.27 -6.48
CA TYR A 169 -3.93 -13.20 -5.11
C TYR A 169 -3.02 -13.97 -4.13
N ASP A 170 -2.60 -15.18 -4.50
CA ASP A 170 -1.74 -16.01 -3.65
C ASP A 170 -0.40 -15.30 -3.37
N ARG A 171 0.14 -14.56 -4.36
CA ARG A 171 1.36 -13.76 -4.18
C ARG A 171 1.14 -12.57 -3.25
N VAL A 172 -0.03 -11.94 -3.27
CA VAL A 172 -0.41 -10.89 -2.30
C VAL A 172 -0.45 -11.46 -0.88
N MET A 173 -1.02 -12.66 -0.71
CA MET A 173 -1.07 -13.33 0.60
C MET A 173 0.32 -13.76 1.09
N GLU A 174 1.20 -14.21 0.19
CA GLU A 174 2.60 -14.50 0.51
C GLU A 174 3.32 -13.25 1.02
N ILE A 175 3.16 -12.10 0.34
CA ILE A 175 3.71 -10.82 0.79
C ILE A 175 3.15 -10.42 2.16
N SER A 176 1.84 -10.56 2.36
CA SER A 176 1.20 -10.24 3.64
C SER A 176 1.70 -11.12 4.78
N THR A 177 1.86 -12.42 4.54
CA THR A 177 2.35 -13.39 5.53
C THR A 177 3.79 -13.10 5.90
N LEU A 178 4.64 -12.81 4.90
CA LEU A 178 6.03 -12.44 5.12
C LEU A 178 6.15 -11.19 6.00
N MET A 179 5.32 -10.18 5.76
CA MET A 179 5.29 -8.96 6.57
C MET A 179 4.84 -9.20 8.00
N ASN A 180 3.75 -9.95 8.17
CA ASN A 180 3.22 -10.28 9.49
C ASN A 180 4.25 -11.05 10.31
N ASN A 181 4.93 -12.04 9.71
CA ASN A 181 5.92 -12.83 10.40
C ASN A 181 7.10 -11.98 10.89
N ARG A 182 7.54 -10.98 10.11
CA ARG A 182 8.60 -10.06 10.56
C ARG A 182 8.17 -9.16 11.70
N ILE A 183 6.95 -8.64 11.63
CA ILE A 183 6.38 -7.85 12.73
C ILE A 183 6.33 -8.72 14.00
N CYS A 184 5.86 -9.97 13.90
CA CYS A 184 5.82 -10.88 15.03
C CYS A 184 7.22 -11.21 15.57
N GLN A 185 8.22 -11.39 14.71
CA GLN A 185 9.62 -11.57 15.13
C GLN A 185 10.14 -10.37 15.92
N LYS A 186 9.83 -9.14 15.48
CA LYS A 186 10.16 -7.91 16.23
C LYS A 186 9.48 -7.93 17.60
N TYR A 187 8.20 -8.32 17.66
CA TYR A 187 7.48 -8.42 18.93
C TYR A 187 8.06 -9.48 19.87
N HIS A 188 8.50 -10.62 19.35
CA HIS A 188 9.19 -11.65 20.15
C HIS A 188 10.55 -11.16 20.64
N ALA A 189 11.33 -10.48 19.80
CA ALA A 189 12.63 -9.95 20.19
C ALA A 189 12.51 -8.88 21.30
N GLU A 190 11.46 -8.07 21.25
CA GLU A 190 11.20 -7.00 22.22
C GLU A 190 10.34 -7.44 23.41
N GLN A 191 9.73 -8.64 23.35
CA GLN A 191 8.68 -9.11 24.27
C GLN A 191 7.51 -8.13 24.44
N LEU A 192 7.26 -7.31 23.41
CA LEU A 192 6.30 -6.21 23.41
C LEU A 192 5.62 -6.09 22.05
N VAL A 193 4.31 -5.90 22.06
CA VAL A 193 3.52 -5.62 20.85
C VAL A 193 3.34 -4.11 20.72
N CYS A 194 4.15 -3.50 19.86
CA CYS A 194 4.09 -2.07 19.56
C CYS A 194 4.15 -1.84 18.03
N PRO A 195 3.05 -1.40 17.39
CA PRO A 195 2.98 -1.23 15.95
C PRO A 195 4.08 -0.31 15.39
N PRO A 196 4.72 -0.67 14.26
CA PRO A 196 5.88 0.04 13.72
C PRO A 196 5.53 1.40 13.08
N ASN A 197 4.25 1.69 12.85
CA ASN A 197 3.81 2.99 12.31
C ASN A 197 3.76 4.09 13.39
N LEU A 198 3.82 3.74 14.67
CA LEU A 198 3.92 4.69 15.76
C LEU A 198 5.34 5.27 15.84
N ARG A 199 5.44 6.55 16.17
CA ARG A 199 6.70 7.32 16.15
C ARG A 199 7.16 7.66 17.57
N PRO A 200 8.43 7.40 17.92
CA PRO A 200 8.96 7.84 19.21
C PRO A 200 8.95 9.37 19.36
N GLY A 201 8.70 9.84 20.58
CA GLY A 201 8.70 11.27 20.95
C GLY A 201 7.40 12.02 20.65
N LEU A 202 6.34 11.32 20.24
CA LEU A 202 5.00 11.88 20.15
C LEU A 202 4.17 11.52 21.39
N PHE A 203 3.28 12.43 21.77
CA PHE A 203 2.30 12.18 22.83
C PHE A 203 1.32 11.10 22.39
N ILE A 204 1.04 10.14 23.27
CA ILE A 204 0.19 8.97 22.99
C ILE A 204 -1.07 9.02 23.85
N THR A 205 -2.23 8.87 23.22
CA THR A 205 -3.45 8.50 23.93
C THR A 205 -3.86 7.09 23.52
N ALA A 206 -4.53 6.37 24.39
CA ALA A 206 -5.03 5.04 24.13
C ALA A 206 -6.53 4.96 24.37
N ALA A 207 -7.21 4.10 23.63
CA ALA A 207 -8.59 3.71 23.88
C ALA A 207 -8.67 2.19 24.01
N ILE A 208 -9.47 1.72 24.96
CA ILE A 208 -9.87 0.32 25.04
C ILE A 208 -11.36 0.27 24.75
N ASP A 209 -11.71 -0.49 23.73
CA ASP A 209 -13.04 -0.50 23.14
C ASP A 209 -13.56 -1.94 23.07
N ASN A 210 -14.87 -2.08 23.18
CA ASN A 210 -15.57 -3.33 23.01
C ASN A 210 -15.88 -3.56 21.52
N ILE A 211 -15.28 -4.58 20.93
CA ILE A 211 -15.49 -4.92 19.52
C ILE A 211 -16.63 -5.94 19.42
N ASP A 212 -17.81 -5.43 19.10
CA ASP A 212 -18.99 -6.21 18.78
C ASP A 212 -19.18 -6.27 17.26
N HIS A 213 -18.74 -7.34 16.62
CA HIS A 213 -19.10 -7.60 15.23
C HIS A 213 -20.31 -8.54 15.20
N ASN A 214 -21.49 -7.94 15.08
CA ASN A 214 -22.72 -8.66 14.74
C ASN A 214 -22.99 -8.47 13.24
N PRO A 215 -22.61 -9.43 12.38
CA PRO A 215 -22.96 -9.36 10.97
C PRO A 215 -24.48 -9.36 10.84
N SER A 216 -25.06 -8.30 10.29
CA SER A 216 -26.51 -8.13 10.07
C SER A 216 -27.11 -9.11 9.04
N SER A 217 -26.40 -10.19 8.72
CA SER A 217 -26.79 -11.23 7.77
C SER A 217 -27.30 -12.48 8.50
N THR A 218 -28.47 -12.96 8.11
CA THR A 218 -29.11 -14.20 8.61
C THR A 218 -28.34 -15.49 8.29
N THR A 219 -27.19 -15.41 7.59
CA THR A 219 -26.32 -16.54 7.24
C THR A 219 -24.94 -16.48 7.88
N ALA A 220 -24.66 -15.47 8.71
CA ALA A 220 -23.35 -15.35 9.33
C ALA A 220 -23.27 -16.23 10.59
N ALA A 221 -22.37 -17.20 10.58
CA ALA A 221 -22.28 -18.22 11.61
C ALA A 221 -21.65 -17.72 12.92
N ASP A 222 -20.83 -16.67 12.88
CA ASP A 222 -20.00 -16.28 14.03
C ASP A 222 -20.06 -14.77 14.28
N SER A 223 -20.74 -14.38 15.35
CA SER A 223 -20.56 -13.06 15.96
C SER A 223 -19.21 -13.02 16.68
N PHE A 224 -18.40 -11.98 16.46
CA PHE A 224 -17.18 -11.77 17.23
C PHE A 224 -17.47 -10.76 18.35
N HIS A 225 -17.09 -11.13 19.57
CA HIS A 225 -17.09 -10.28 20.74
C HIS A 225 -15.69 -10.31 21.33
N GLY A 226 -15.11 -9.15 21.59
CA GLY A 226 -13.74 -9.06 22.10
C GLY A 226 -13.31 -7.64 22.41
N THR A 227 -12.05 -7.48 22.77
CA THR A 227 -11.47 -6.18 23.16
C THR A 227 -10.49 -5.68 22.10
N GLY A 228 -10.65 -4.42 21.71
CA GLY A 228 -9.70 -3.70 20.87
C GLY A 228 -8.92 -2.67 21.70
N ILE A 229 -7.61 -2.57 21.46
CA ILE A 229 -6.78 -1.49 22.01
C ILE A 229 -6.30 -0.62 20.85
N SER A 230 -6.63 0.66 20.88
CA SER A 230 -6.21 1.63 19.87
C SER A 230 -5.26 2.66 20.49
N LEU A 231 -4.17 2.97 19.79
CA LEU A 231 -3.19 3.98 20.15
C LEU A 231 -3.25 5.13 19.14
N PHE A 232 -3.22 6.36 19.62
CA PHE A 232 -3.27 7.57 18.82
C PHE A 232 -2.08 8.48 19.14
N GLN A 233 -1.49 9.06 18.11
CA GLN A 233 -0.45 10.07 18.23
C GLN A 233 -0.79 11.30 17.39
N TYR A 234 -0.47 12.47 17.92
CA TYR A 234 -0.85 13.76 17.36
C TYR A 234 0.42 14.52 16.91
N PRO A 235 0.91 14.27 15.68
CA PRO A 235 2.06 15.03 15.17
C PRO A 235 1.68 16.50 14.93
N THR A 236 2.64 17.39 15.14
CA THR A 236 2.52 18.82 14.83
C THR A 236 3.59 19.22 13.82
N PRO A 237 3.45 20.36 13.11
CA PRO A 237 4.50 20.86 12.23
C PRO A 237 5.86 21.06 12.94
N ASP A 238 5.84 21.35 14.25
CA ASP A 238 7.04 21.51 15.07
C ASP A 238 7.62 20.18 15.58
N ASN A 239 6.79 19.14 15.67
CA ASN A 239 7.19 17.81 16.11
C ASN A 239 6.40 16.73 15.38
N GLU A 240 6.97 16.21 14.30
CA GLU A 240 6.39 15.09 13.54
C GLU A 240 6.71 13.72 14.16
N GLY A 241 7.51 13.68 15.22
CA GLY A 241 8.06 12.45 15.80
C GLY A 241 9.20 11.85 14.99
N ARG A 242 9.90 10.88 15.57
CA ARG A 242 10.96 10.15 14.87
C ARG A 242 10.35 9.05 14.01
N CYS A 243 10.59 9.09 12.70
CA CYS A 243 10.26 7.97 11.84
C CYS A 243 11.31 6.87 12.06
N GLU A 244 10.93 5.77 12.71
CA GLU A 244 11.79 4.57 12.69
C GLU A 244 11.81 4.01 11.26
N SER A 245 12.98 3.55 10.81
CA SER A 245 13.11 2.92 9.51
C SER A 245 12.15 1.75 9.39
N HIS A 246 11.60 1.56 8.18
CA HIS A 246 10.78 0.40 7.85
C HIS A 246 11.51 -0.87 8.26
N ILE A 247 10.76 -1.88 8.70
CA ILE A 247 11.29 -3.21 9.06
C ILE A 247 12.23 -3.67 7.95
N GLU A 248 13.54 -3.56 8.20
CA GLU A 248 14.53 -3.87 7.20
C GLU A 248 14.48 -5.35 6.91
N THR A 249 14.37 -5.63 5.64
CA THR A 249 14.58 -6.93 5.04
C THR A 249 16.05 -7.24 5.11
N SER A 250 16.51 -7.89 6.18
CA SER A 250 17.74 -8.66 6.05
C SER A 250 17.52 -9.71 4.95
N ASP A 251 18.52 -9.88 4.09
CA ASP A 251 18.51 -10.89 3.02
C ASP A 251 18.56 -12.33 3.55
N GLU A 252 18.64 -12.51 4.88
CA GLU A 252 18.58 -13.80 5.52
C GLU A 252 17.22 -14.45 5.31
N GLU A 253 17.26 -15.45 4.44
CA GLU A 253 16.33 -16.53 4.13
C GLU A 253 15.41 -16.91 5.30
N LEU A 254 14.38 -16.09 5.54
CA LEU A 254 13.14 -16.66 6.03
C LEU A 254 12.62 -17.52 4.89
N LEU A 255 12.79 -18.83 5.05
CA LEU A 255 12.07 -19.86 4.32
C LEU A 255 10.64 -19.34 4.07
N PRO A 256 10.08 -19.45 2.85
CA PRO A 256 8.69 -19.12 2.60
C PRO A 256 7.83 -19.99 3.52
N CYS A 257 7.54 -19.45 4.70
CA CYS A 257 6.77 -20.09 5.71
C CYS A 257 5.35 -19.63 5.44
N ASN A 258 4.54 -20.56 4.91
CA ASN A 258 3.11 -20.33 4.76
C ASN A 258 2.40 -20.28 6.13
N THR A 259 3.13 -20.50 7.22
CA THR A 259 2.62 -20.47 8.58
C THR A 259 2.85 -19.09 9.18
N LEU A 260 1.79 -18.52 9.74
CA LEU A 260 1.84 -17.29 10.51
C LEU A 260 2.52 -17.54 11.86
N PHE A 261 3.37 -16.61 12.28
CA PHE A 261 3.95 -16.63 13.62
C PHE A 261 2.91 -16.14 14.62
N GLU A 262 2.87 -16.80 15.78
CA GLU A 262 2.02 -16.38 16.90
C GLU A 262 2.61 -15.13 17.58
N LEU A 263 1.74 -14.38 18.27
CA LEU A 263 2.14 -13.26 19.09
C LEU A 263 2.85 -13.73 20.37
N PRO A 264 3.66 -12.88 21.02
CA PRO A 264 4.31 -13.24 22.28
C PRO A 264 3.31 -13.60 23.39
N ASP A 265 3.64 -14.60 24.21
CA ASP A 265 2.83 -15.03 25.35
C ASP A 265 2.60 -13.89 26.36
N SER A 266 3.58 -12.99 26.51
CA SER A 266 3.45 -11.79 27.35
C SER A 266 2.29 -10.89 26.94
N TYR A 267 1.90 -10.95 25.67
CA TYR A 267 0.79 -10.18 25.12
C TYR A 267 -0.50 -10.98 25.08
N THR A 268 -0.49 -12.26 24.70
CA THR A 268 -1.71 -13.06 24.50
C THR A 268 -2.31 -13.60 25.79
N ASN A 269 -1.49 -13.78 26.84
CA ASN A 269 -1.92 -14.43 28.08
C ASN A 269 -2.48 -13.46 29.12
N VAL A 270 -3.80 -13.24 29.07
CA VAL A 270 -4.54 -12.42 30.03
C VAL A 270 -4.65 -13.17 31.37
N GLN A 271 -3.88 -12.73 32.37
CA GLN A 271 -3.87 -13.39 33.68
C GLN A 271 -5.19 -13.16 34.44
N PRO A 272 -5.82 -14.21 34.99
CA PRO A 272 -6.99 -14.05 35.85
C PRO A 272 -6.70 -13.11 37.03
N LEU A 273 -7.58 -12.13 37.24
CA LEU A 273 -7.47 -11.20 38.35
C LEU A 273 -8.77 -11.13 39.15
N VAL A 274 -8.63 -11.15 40.46
CA VAL A 274 -9.72 -10.90 41.41
C VAL A 274 -9.40 -9.61 42.15
N LEU A 275 -10.36 -8.67 42.20
CA LEU A 275 -10.18 -7.43 42.95
C LEU A 275 -10.02 -7.73 44.44
N PRO A 276 -9.10 -7.03 45.15
CA PRO A 276 -8.99 -7.15 46.59
C PRO A 276 -10.30 -6.69 47.24
N LYS A 277 -10.82 -7.47 48.21
CA LYS A 277 -12.01 -7.11 48.99
C LYS A 277 -11.78 -6.02 50.06
N LYS A 278 -10.55 -5.52 50.20
CA LYS A 278 -10.15 -4.58 51.25
C LYS A 278 -9.79 -3.24 50.65
N ASP A 279 -10.04 -2.17 51.42
CA ASP A 279 -9.58 -0.82 51.12
C ASP A 279 -8.10 -0.83 50.75
N VAL A 280 -7.84 -0.47 49.49
CA VAL A 280 -6.48 -0.34 48.97
C VAL A 280 -5.90 0.92 49.59
N LYS A 281 -4.82 0.77 50.37
CA LYS A 281 -4.01 1.93 50.79
C LYS A 281 -3.32 2.49 49.54
N LEU A 282 -3.88 3.57 49.01
CA LEU A 282 -3.23 4.34 47.95
C LEU A 282 -1.88 4.85 48.49
N PRO A 283 -0.79 4.75 47.71
CA PRO A 283 0.45 5.42 48.08
C PRO A 283 0.18 6.92 48.27
N GLU A 284 0.74 7.52 49.31
CA GLU A 284 0.74 8.99 49.41
C GLU A 284 1.49 9.55 48.21
N ALA A 285 0.82 10.39 47.43
CA ALA A 285 1.41 11.05 46.28
C ALA A 285 2.32 12.18 46.76
N ASP A 286 3.63 11.92 46.87
CA ASP A 286 4.67 12.89 47.21
C ASP A 286 5.05 13.81 46.01
N PHE A 287 4.04 14.26 45.27
CA PHE A 287 4.24 15.21 44.18
C PHE A 287 3.62 16.55 44.58
N PRO A 288 4.36 17.67 44.46
CA PRO A 288 3.72 18.97 44.56
C PRO A 288 2.69 19.04 43.44
N LEU A 289 1.40 19.14 43.82
CA LEU A 289 0.34 19.49 42.88
C LEU A 289 0.80 20.73 42.14
N ASN A 290 1.06 20.58 40.85
CA ASN A 290 1.43 21.71 40.00
C ASN A 290 0.15 22.52 39.82
N ASN A 291 -0.12 23.38 40.80
CA ASN A 291 -1.26 24.26 40.92
C ASN A 291 -1.13 25.40 39.91
N ASN A 292 -1.02 25.06 38.63
CA ASN A 292 -1.19 25.97 37.52
C ASN A 292 -2.68 26.33 37.40
N PHE A 293 -3.25 26.89 38.47
CA PHE A 293 -4.64 27.37 38.55
C PHE A 293 -4.97 28.26 37.35
N HIS A 294 -3.99 29.04 36.88
CA HIS A 294 -4.14 29.88 35.68
C HIS A 294 -4.56 29.10 34.43
N ILE A 295 -4.05 27.88 34.20
CA ILE A 295 -4.44 27.08 33.02
C ILE A 295 -5.88 26.59 33.17
N PHE A 296 -6.25 26.18 34.39
CA PHE A 296 -7.61 25.73 34.70
C PHE A 296 -8.61 26.89 34.60
N ASP A 297 -8.28 28.06 35.15
CA ASP A 297 -9.09 29.27 35.09
C ASP A 297 -9.29 29.72 33.63
N GLN A 298 -8.23 29.67 32.83
CA GLN A 298 -8.31 30.00 31.40
C GLN A 298 -9.16 28.99 30.63
N ALA A 299 -9.00 27.69 30.87
CA ALA A 299 -9.86 26.66 30.28
C ALA A 299 -11.33 26.87 30.69
N SER A 300 -11.60 27.12 31.98
CA SER A 300 -12.95 27.39 32.49
C SER A 300 -13.56 28.64 31.89
N GLN A 301 -12.77 29.69 31.65
CA GLN A 301 -13.22 30.90 30.95
C GLN A 301 -13.60 30.57 29.50
N ASN A 302 -12.75 29.84 28.76
CA ASN A 302 -13.05 29.45 27.39
C ASN A 302 -14.36 28.63 27.28
N GLU A 303 -14.62 27.73 28.24
CA GLU A 303 -15.89 26.97 28.29
C GLU A 303 -17.08 27.88 28.60
N THR A 304 -16.89 28.88 29.46
CA THR A 304 -17.94 29.86 29.77
C THR A 304 -18.24 30.74 28.55
N GLU A 305 -17.23 31.13 27.79
CA GLU A 305 -17.41 31.88 26.53
C GLU A 305 -18.16 31.06 25.49
N TRP A 306 -17.87 29.76 25.36
CA TRP A 306 -18.65 28.87 24.50
C TRP A 306 -20.13 28.86 24.91
N LEU A 307 -20.43 28.69 26.21
CA LEU A 307 -21.80 28.72 26.72
C LEU A 307 -22.50 30.05 26.44
N ASN A 308 -21.81 31.17 26.61
CA ASN A 308 -22.35 32.50 26.29
C ASN A 308 -22.64 32.63 24.78
N ASN A 309 -21.76 32.13 23.92
CA ASN A 309 -21.99 32.11 22.47
C ASN A 309 -23.20 31.24 22.11
N VAL A 310 -23.36 30.08 22.77
CA VAL A 310 -24.55 29.24 22.60
C VAL A 310 -25.81 29.99 23.02
N GLU A 311 -25.79 30.64 24.19
CA GLU A 311 -26.94 31.41 24.70
C GLU A 311 -27.32 32.56 23.74
N GLU A 312 -26.35 33.34 23.26
CA GLU A 312 -26.59 34.44 22.32
C GLU A 312 -27.17 33.95 20.99
N LYS A 313 -26.61 32.87 20.43
CA LYS A 313 -27.01 32.32 19.13
C LYS A 313 -28.32 31.54 19.21
N TYR A 314 -28.64 30.95 20.36
CA TYR A 314 -29.91 30.26 20.59
C TYR A 314 -31.10 31.23 20.62
N MET A 315 -30.87 32.49 20.99
CA MET A 315 -31.88 33.56 20.95
C MET A 315 -32.14 34.11 19.53
N GLN A 316 -31.36 33.65 18.52
CA GLN A 316 -31.48 34.00 17.11
C GLN A 316 -31.81 32.75 16.27
N ASP A 317 -32.10 32.92 14.98
CA ASP A 317 -32.24 31.79 14.07
C ASP A 317 -30.88 31.10 13.88
N VAL A 318 -30.78 29.85 14.33
CA VAL A 318 -29.57 29.03 14.20
C VAL A 318 -29.30 28.72 12.72
N THR A 319 -28.15 29.16 12.24
CA THR A 319 -27.63 28.85 10.90
C THR A 319 -26.43 27.91 10.96
N TYR A 320 -26.00 27.39 9.80
CA TYR A 320 -24.84 26.51 9.69
C TYR A 320 -23.54 27.14 10.23
N ASP A 321 -23.39 28.48 10.10
CA ASP A 321 -22.20 29.21 10.53
C ASP A 321 -22.26 29.68 11.99
N SER A 322 -23.25 29.22 12.75
CA SER A 322 -23.48 29.67 14.13
C SER A 322 -22.51 29.04 15.15
N ASN A 323 -21.70 28.06 14.75
CA ASN A 323 -20.67 27.40 15.58
C ASN A 323 -21.16 27.00 16.98
N ILE A 324 -22.37 26.47 17.08
CA ILE A 324 -23.04 26.20 18.36
C ILE A 324 -22.46 24.97 19.07
N SER A 325 -22.10 23.93 18.32
CA SER A 325 -21.47 22.75 18.91
C SER A 325 -20.12 23.11 19.50
N TRP A 326 -19.77 22.52 20.64
CA TRP A 326 -18.47 22.68 21.30
C TRP A 326 -17.31 22.58 20.31
N ALA A 327 -17.29 21.52 19.49
CA ALA A 327 -16.25 21.29 18.50
C ALA A 327 -16.15 22.41 17.45
N ALA A 328 -17.28 22.87 16.90
CA ALA A 328 -17.29 23.95 15.91
C ALA A 328 -16.85 25.30 16.50
N TYR A 329 -17.26 25.62 17.73
CA TYR A 329 -16.85 26.83 18.42
C TYR A 329 -15.33 26.86 18.61
N HIS A 330 -14.77 25.83 19.26
CA HIS A 330 -13.34 25.77 19.50
C HIS A 330 -12.53 25.65 18.21
N ALA A 331 -13.02 24.91 17.20
CA ALA A 331 -12.37 24.85 15.89
C ALA A 331 -12.33 26.22 15.18
N SER A 332 -13.34 27.06 15.36
CA SER A 332 -13.36 28.42 14.79
C SER A 332 -12.37 29.39 15.45
N GLN A 333 -11.96 29.09 16.68
CA GLN A 333 -10.98 29.88 17.42
C GLN A 333 -9.53 29.39 17.22
N LEU A 334 -9.34 28.17 16.73
CA LEU A 334 -8.02 27.67 16.40
C LEU A 334 -7.48 28.39 15.16
N GLU A 335 -6.23 28.83 15.23
CA GLU A 335 -5.53 29.26 14.03
C GLU A 335 -5.50 28.10 13.03
N VAL A 336 -5.70 28.40 11.74
CA VAL A 336 -5.64 27.41 10.66
C VAL A 336 -4.18 26.99 10.48
N HIS A 337 -3.69 26.17 11.42
CA HIS A 337 -2.44 25.47 11.27
C HIS A 337 -2.63 24.30 10.30
N SER A 338 -1.56 23.93 9.61
CA SER A 338 -1.52 22.67 8.88
C SER A 338 -1.61 21.53 9.90
N CYS A 339 -2.83 21.06 10.15
CA CYS A 339 -3.05 19.90 11.00
C CYS A 339 -2.47 18.68 10.26
N LEU A 340 -1.45 18.07 10.84
CA LEU A 340 -0.96 16.79 10.35
C LEU A 340 -1.94 15.69 10.77
N PRO A 341 -2.18 14.68 9.93
CA PRO A 341 -3.11 13.61 10.25
C PRO A 341 -2.65 12.84 11.49
N THR A 342 -3.60 12.53 12.37
CA THR A 342 -3.38 11.66 13.53
C THR A 342 -2.85 10.30 13.08
N ILE A 343 -1.77 9.85 13.70
CA ILE A 343 -1.26 8.49 13.51
C ILE A 343 -2.07 7.58 14.42
N THR A 344 -2.77 6.61 13.84
CA THR A 344 -3.58 5.64 14.59
C THR A 344 -3.01 4.24 14.38
N ALA A 345 -2.97 3.45 15.44
CA ALA A 345 -2.61 2.04 15.38
C ALA A 345 -3.53 1.21 16.27
N MET A 346 -4.14 0.18 15.71
CA MET A 346 -4.91 -0.82 16.47
C MET A 346 -3.99 -2.00 16.78
N LEU A 347 -3.95 -2.41 18.04
CA LEU A 347 -3.23 -3.61 18.46
C LEU A 347 -4.04 -4.87 18.08
N PRO A 348 -3.40 -6.05 17.98
CA PRO A 348 -4.12 -7.30 17.78
C PRO A 348 -5.27 -7.48 18.79
N LEU A 349 -6.40 -8.01 18.31
CA LEU A 349 -7.62 -8.11 19.12
C LEU A 349 -7.52 -9.22 20.17
N PHE A 350 -8.21 -9.02 21.28
CA PHE A 350 -8.42 -10.01 22.32
C PHE A 350 -9.83 -10.60 22.23
N GLN A 351 -9.99 -11.86 22.62
CA GLN A 351 -11.31 -12.49 22.76
C GLN A 351 -11.94 -12.20 24.13
N ASP A 352 -11.14 -11.77 25.11
CA ASP A 352 -11.59 -11.41 26.44
C ASP A 352 -12.52 -10.20 26.44
N ASP A 353 -13.47 -10.20 27.37
CA ASP A 353 -14.42 -9.10 27.58
C ASP A 353 -13.69 -7.87 28.12
N SER A 354 -13.90 -6.73 27.46
CA SER A 354 -13.33 -5.42 27.78
C SER A 354 -13.72 -4.92 29.17
N LYS A 355 -14.78 -5.47 29.76
CA LYS A 355 -15.27 -5.15 31.11
C LYS A 355 -14.62 -5.98 32.19
N SER A 356 -13.94 -7.07 31.83
CA SER A 356 -13.32 -7.93 32.82
C SER A 356 -12.12 -7.22 33.48
N VAL A 357 -12.01 -7.34 34.80
CA VAL A 357 -10.92 -6.73 35.58
C VAL A 357 -9.56 -7.20 35.07
N ALA A 358 -9.46 -8.48 34.68
CA ALA A 358 -8.28 -9.07 34.10
C ALA A 358 -7.88 -8.37 32.79
N MET A 359 -8.82 -8.19 31.86
CA MET A 359 -8.55 -7.55 30.58
C MET A 359 -8.26 -6.06 30.70
N ILE A 360 -8.93 -5.35 31.61
CA ILE A 360 -8.64 -3.93 31.90
C ILE A 360 -7.21 -3.77 32.40
N ARG A 361 -6.80 -4.57 33.40
CA ARG A 361 -5.42 -4.54 33.91
C ARG A 361 -4.42 -4.89 32.81
N HIS A 362 -4.68 -5.95 32.06
CA HIS A 362 -3.82 -6.37 30.96
C HIS A 362 -3.65 -5.28 29.91
N SER A 363 -4.75 -4.62 29.53
CA SER A 363 -4.73 -3.49 28.61
C SER A 363 -3.91 -2.32 29.14
N MET A 364 -4.05 -1.98 30.43
CA MET A 364 -3.22 -0.94 31.07
C MET A 364 -1.74 -1.28 31.02
N ASP A 365 -1.37 -2.53 31.30
CA ASP A 365 0.02 -2.99 31.26
C ASP A 365 0.58 -2.95 29.84
N VAL A 366 -0.19 -3.37 28.83
CA VAL A 366 0.17 -3.30 27.40
C VAL A 366 0.36 -1.84 26.95
N ILE A 367 -0.60 -0.96 27.26
CA ILE A 367 -0.55 0.45 26.90
C ILE A 367 0.65 1.11 27.57
N LYS A 368 0.86 0.85 28.86
CA LYS A 368 2.00 1.38 29.61
C LYS A 368 3.31 0.99 28.95
N GLN A 369 3.50 -0.28 28.59
CA GLN A 369 4.72 -0.73 27.92
C GLN A 369 4.93 -0.04 26.55
N ALA A 370 3.87 0.15 25.77
CA ALA A 370 3.94 0.88 24.51
C ALA A 370 4.31 2.36 24.70
N VAL A 371 3.72 3.03 25.70
CA VAL A 371 4.03 4.42 26.07
C VAL A 371 5.46 4.53 26.59
N ASP A 372 5.88 3.65 27.51
CA ASP A 372 7.23 3.63 28.07
C ASP A 372 8.29 3.45 26.97
N LYS A 373 8.00 2.64 25.93
CA LYS A 373 8.90 2.48 24.78
C LYS A 373 8.98 3.74 23.91
N LEU A 374 7.84 4.31 23.54
CA LEU A 374 7.76 5.38 22.56
C LEU A 374 8.03 6.77 23.16
N HIS A 375 7.68 6.96 24.43
CA HIS A 375 7.80 8.21 25.16
C HIS A 375 7.97 7.95 26.68
N PRO A 376 9.17 7.56 27.15
CA PRO A 376 9.42 7.07 28.51
C PRO A 376 9.03 8.00 29.67
N SER A 377 8.93 9.31 29.43
CA SER A 377 8.55 10.31 30.43
C SER A 377 7.04 10.54 30.52
N GLN A 378 6.26 9.93 29.65
CA GLN A 378 4.84 10.17 29.56
C GLN A 378 4.06 9.23 30.49
N VAL A 379 3.15 9.81 31.28
CA VAL A 379 2.11 9.04 31.97
C VAL A 379 1.07 8.55 30.96
N PRO A 380 0.76 7.24 30.90
CA PRO A 380 -0.25 6.72 29.98
C PRO A 380 -1.62 7.39 30.19
N VAL A 381 -2.25 7.82 29.09
CA VAL A 381 -3.60 8.38 29.09
C VAL A 381 -4.51 7.42 28.34
N ILE A 382 -5.54 6.93 29.02
CA ILE A 382 -6.43 5.87 28.53
C ILE A 382 -7.87 6.34 28.62
N THR A 383 -8.63 6.15 27.53
CA THR A 383 -10.09 6.28 27.52
C THR A 383 -10.75 4.90 27.45
N LEU A 384 -11.91 4.79 28.07
CA LEU A 384 -12.68 3.56 28.25
C LEU A 384 -14.17 3.87 28.11
N ASP A 385 -14.92 2.98 27.46
CA ASP A 385 -16.37 3.16 27.27
C ASP A 385 -17.18 3.01 28.57
N GLN A 386 -16.66 2.29 29.56
CA GLN A 386 -17.29 2.13 30.86
C GLN A 386 -16.41 2.71 31.96
N PRO A 387 -17.01 3.31 33.00
CA PRO A 387 -16.24 3.75 34.15
C PRO A 387 -15.53 2.54 34.78
N LEU A 388 -14.21 2.64 34.90
CA LEU A 388 -13.33 1.72 35.65
C LEU A 388 -13.89 1.30 37.02
N TYR A 389 -14.76 2.16 37.56
CA TYR A 389 -15.24 2.15 38.93
C TYR A 389 -16.68 1.60 39.09
N GLN A 390 -17.30 1.00 38.07
CA GLN A 390 -18.64 0.40 38.26
C GLN A 390 -18.64 -0.75 39.29
N GLY A 391 -17.47 -1.32 39.62
CA GLY A 391 -17.27 -2.25 40.76
C GLY A 391 -16.72 -1.61 42.05
N TRP A 392 -16.45 -0.30 42.06
CA TRP A 392 -15.96 0.45 43.24
C TRP A 392 -17.04 1.37 43.85
N GLY A 393 -18.17 1.55 43.16
CA GLY A 393 -19.28 2.41 43.57
C GLY A 393 -20.20 1.88 44.69
N GLU A 394 -19.91 0.71 45.27
CA GLU A 394 -20.59 0.25 46.50
C GLU A 394 -19.85 0.64 47.80
N VAL A 395 -18.76 1.41 47.72
CA VAL A 395 -17.91 1.76 48.90
C VAL A 395 -17.66 3.27 49.04
N LEU A 396 -18.49 4.12 48.44
CA LEU A 396 -18.64 5.53 48.86
C LEU A 396 -20.07 5.74 49.34
#